data_AF-A0AAD7EB08-F1
#
_entry.id   AF-A0AAD7EB08-F1
#
_cell.length_a   1.000
_cell.length_b   1.000
_cell.length_c   1.000
_cell.angle_alpha   90.00
_cell.angle_beta   90.00
_cell.angle_gamma   90.00
#
_symmetry.space_group_name_H-M   'P 1'
#
loop_
_entity.id
_entity.type
_entity.pdbx_description
1 polymer ?
#
loop_
_entity_poly.entity_id
_entity_poly.type
_entity_poly.pdbx_seq_one_letter_code
_entity_poly.pdbx_strand_id
1 'polypeptide(L)'
;VLDDEDFPLPIQLHLQKISKENDGHIRAQDIVDFIADSPDMQDLMEKFGAKRKSISLRTTQWWLHKIGWRFGKKKNGMYIDRHERRDVVEYREGFIARWKGYETRMNVYNNDGELERGPQRTPQPGEGPIPPDGRPFKLILVTHDESTFFQNDRKKTGWTHKTNKPTPQQKGEGTSIMVSDFLTTEWGCLRDDNDEARLLFKAGKTRDGWFDSDDMLVEVERAIDIFERKTHKWATGLILFDNAPSHQKRTADALSARKMPKQPSPGWTHHKDGPQMRNSTLPDGSSQSFYHLDNHPTMLGWFKGMEEIIKER
;
A
#
# COMPACT_ATOMS: atom_id res chain seq x y z
N VAL A 1 -44.25 12.55 -19.17
CA VAL A 1 -43.98 13.14 -17.83
C VAL A 1 -42.48 13.28 -17.60
N LEU A 2 -41.67 12.20 -17.61
CA LEU A 2 -40.20 12.29 -17.47
C LEU A 2 -39.41 12.73 -18.73
N ASP A 3 -40.09 13.02 -19.84
CA ASP A 3 -39.42 13.50 -21.07
C ASP A 3 -39.25 15.03 -21.09
N ASP A 4 -39.81 15.70 -20.08
CA ASP A 4 -39.64 17.13 -19.84
C ASP A 4 -38.51 17.33 -18.82
N GLU A 5 -37.63 18.32 -19.02
CA GLU A 5 -36.45 18.51 -18.17
C GLU A 5 -36.79 19.07 -16.78
N ASP A 6 -37.94 19.73 -16.61
CA ASP A 6 -38.30 20.39 -15.36
C ASP A 6 -38.95 19.43 -14.34
N PHE A 7 -39.63 18.37 -14.83
CA PHE A 7 -40.33 17.42 -13.98
C PHE A 7 -39.40 16.52 -13.10
N PRO A 8 -38.26 16.01 -13.60
CA PRO A 8 -37.37 15.16 -12.82
C PRO A 8 -36.62 15.87 -11.69
N LEU A 9 -36.47 17.20 -11.76
CA LEU A 9 -35.60 17.97 -10.86
C LEU A 9 -36.02 17.86 -9.38
N PRO A 10 -37.29 18.05 -8.98
CA PRO A 10 -37.72 17.86 -7.59
C PRO A 10 -37.49 16.43 -7.07
N ILE A 11 -37.68 15.43 -7.93
CA ILE A 11 -37.45 14.02 -7.59
C ILE A 11 -35.95 13.77 -7.35
N GLN A 12 -35.07 14.34 -8.18
CA GLN A 12 -33.62 14.23 -8.00
C GLN A 12 -33.14 14.92 -6.71
N LEU A 13 -33.66 16.11 -6.40
CA LEU A 13 -33.33 16.83 -5.17
C LEU A 13 -33.78 16.06 -3.93
N HIS A 14 -34.99 15.50 -3.95
CA HIS A 14 -35.49 14.64 -2.88
C HIS A 14 -34.60 13.40 -2.69
N LEU A 15 -34.24 12.73 -3.79
CA LEU A 15 -33.34 11.56 -3.78
C LEU A 15 -31.96 11.88 -3.20
N GLN A 16 -31.37 13.03 -3.55
CA GLN A 16 -30.09 13.45 -2.99
C GLN A 16 -30.16 13.71 -1.48
N LYS A 17 -31.27 14.29 -1.00
CA LYS A 17 -31.50 14.54 0.43
C LYS A 17 -31.57 13.22 1.21
N ILE A 18 -32.47 12.31 0.81
CA ILE A 18 -32.64 11.02 1.51
C ILE A 18 -31.39 10.13 1.39
N SER A 19 -30.65 10.24 0.29
CA SER A 19 -29.37 9.56 0.12
C SER A 19 -28.34 10.00 1.15
N LYS A 20 -28.26 11.30 1.47
CA LYS A 20 -27.33 11.81 2.49
C LYS A 20 -27.77 11.43 3.92
N GLU A 21 -29.07 11.48 4.19
CA GLU A 21 -29.61 11.17 5.52
C GLU A 21 -29.52 9.68 5.86
N ASN A 22 -29.61 8.78 4.86
CA ASN A 22 -29.65 7.32 5.04
C ASN A 22 -28.40 6.60 4.52
N ASP A 23 -27.24 7.25 4.50
CA ASP A 23 -25.94 6.68 4.04
C ASP A 23 -26.00 5.97 2.66
N GLY A 24 -26.75 6.56 1.73
CA GLY A 24 -26.93 6.07 0.38
C GLY A 24 -28.00 5.00 0.22
N HIS A 25 -28.78 4.69 1.27
CA HIS A 25 -29.91 3.77 1.17
C HIS A 25 -31.19 4.49 0.72
N ILE A 26 -31.74 4.04 -0.42
CA ILE A 26 -32.97 4.56 -1.00
C ILE A 26 -33.82 3.38 -1.46
N ARG A 27 -35.13 3.45 -1.22
CA ARG A 27 -36.12 2.52 -1.73
C ARG A 27 -36.96 3.22 -2.79
N ALA A 28 -37.42 2.47 -3.78
CA ALA A 28 -38.40 2.98 -4.74
C ALA A 28 -39.71 3.42 -4.05
N GLN A 29 -40.02 2.89 -2.87
CA GLN A 29 -41.19 3.34 -2.10
C GLN A 29 -41.05 4.79 -1.65
N ASP A 30 -39.84 5.27 -1.35
CA ASP A 30 -39.63 6.64 -0.84
C ASP A 30 -40.05 7.71 -1.87
N ILE A 31 -39.97 7.41 -3.18
CA ILE A 31 -40.48 8.29 -4.24
C ILE A 31 -42.00 8.17 -4.42
N VAL A 32 -42.56 6.97 -4.24
CA VAL A 32 -44.02 6.77 -4.29
C VAL A 32 -44.68 7.59 -3.20
N ASP A 33 -44.11 7.54 -1.99
CA ASP A 33 -44.56 8.29 -0.83
C ASP A 33 -44.36 9.79 -1.06
N PHE A 34 -43.18 10.22 -1.52
CA PHE A 34 -42.92 11.64 -1.85
C PHE A 34 -43.92 12.24 -2.84
N ILE A 35 -44.29 11.49 -3.89
CA ILE A 35 -45.25 11.94 -4.89
C ILE A 35 -46.67 11.96 -4.33
N ALA A 36 -47.03 10.99 -3.49
CA ALA A 36 -48.34 10.92 -2.87
C ALA A 36 -48.54 12.01 -1.81
N ASP A 37 -47.50 12.35 -1.06
CA ASP A 37 -47.58 13.21 0.12
C ASP A 37 -47.25 14.69 -0.16
N SER A 38 -46.65 15.01 -1.31
CA SER A 38 -46.30 16.38 -1.70
C SER A 38 -47.39 17.01 -2.60
N PRO A 39 -48.10 18.05 -2.14
CA PRO A 39 -49.07 18.78 -2.97
C PRO A 39 -48.43 19.38 -4.22
N ASP A 40 -47.23 19.94 -4.10
CA ASP A 40 -46.49 20.52 -5.22
C ASP A 40 -46.18 19.48 -6.32
N MET A 41 -45.87 18.24 -5.92
CA MET A 41 -45.66 17.14 -6.88
C MET A 41 -46.96 16.68 -7.53
N GLN A 42 -48.09 16.71 -6.80
CA GLN A 42 -49.40 16.40 -7.38
C GLN A 42 -49.81 17.43 -8.43
N ASP A 43 -49.63 18.72 -8.14
CA ASP A 43 -49.89 19.82 -9.07
C ASP A 43 -49.00 19.73 -10.30
N LEU A 44 -47.73 19.37 -10.11
CA LEU A 44 -46.79 19.13 -11.19
C LEU A 44 -47.23 17.92 -12.04
N MET A 45 -47.66 16.82 -11.42
CA MET A 45 -48.20 15.66 -12.14
C MET A 45 -49.42 16.02 -12.98
N GLU A 46 -50.34 16.83 -12.45
CA GLU A 46 -51.53 17.29 -13.17
C GLU A 46 -51.17 18.22 -14.33
N LYS A 47 -50.24 19.17 -14.11
CA LYS A 47 -49.71 20.06 -15.16
C LYS A 47 -49.10 19.30 -16.33
N PHE A 48 -48.46 18.16 -16.06
CA PHE A 48 -47.89 17.28 -17.09
C PHE A 48 -48.85 16.18 -17.57
N GLY A 49 -50.16 16.31 -17.32
CA GLY A 49 -51.23 15.49 -17.89
C GLY A 49 -51.44 14.12 -17.22
N ALA A 50 -50.91 13.90 -16.02
CA ALA A 50 -51.12 12.66 -15.29
C ALA A 50 -52.50 12.65 -14.60
N LYS A 51 -53.28 11.59 -14.85
CA LYS A 51 -54.64 11.44 -14.30
C LYS A 51 -54.69 10.84 -12.88
N ARG A 52 -53.53 10.49 -12.30
CA ARG A 52 -53.44 9.78 -11.01
C ARG A 52 -52.56 10.59 -10.06
N LYS A 53 -52.96 10.68 -8.79
CA LYS A 53 -52.24 11.39 -7.72
C LYS A 53 -51.03 10.63 -7.15
N SER A 54 -50.76 9.43 -7.66
CA SER A 54 -49.62 8.61 -7.26
C SER A 54 -49.18 7.70 -8.40
N ILE A 55 -47.97 7.16 -8.29
CA ILE A 55 -47.36 6.26 -9.27
C ILE A 55 -47.13 4.88 -8.67
N SER A 56 -47.09 3.86 -9.53
CA SER A 56 -46.80 2.49 -9.08
C SER A 56 -45.31 2.31 -8.80
N LEU A 57 -44.97 1.39 -7.90
CA LEU A 57 -43.58 1.02 -7.61
C LEU A 57 -42.79 0.67 -8.89
N ARG A 58 -43.43 0.00 -9.86
CA ARG A 58 -42.83 -0.36 -11.15
C ARG A 58 -42.52 0.88 -12.00
N THR A 59 -43.40 1.88 -11.98
CA THR A 59 -43.18 3.17 -12.65
C THR A 59 -41.99 3.87 -12.03
N THR A 60 -41.89 3.90 -10.69
CA THR A 60 -40.77 4.49 -9.98
C THR A 60 -39.43 3.80 -10.29
N GLN A 61 -39.41 2.47 -10.34
CA GLN A 61 -38.21 1.73 -10.71
C GLN A 61 -37.74 2.11 -12.12
N TRP A 62 -38.66 2.20 -13.07
CA TRP A 62 -38.35 2.67 -14.42
C TRP A 62 -37.84 4.12 -14.42
N TRP A 63 -38.42 4.99 -13.59
CA TRP A 63 -38.00 6.38 -13.43
C TRP A 63 -36.57 6.49 -12.92
N LEU A 64 -36.24 5.78 -11.84
CA LEU A 64 -34.90 5.71 -11.27
C LEU A 64 -33.85 5.34 -12.34
N HIS A 65 -34.13 4.32 -13.15
CA HIS A 65 -33.25 3.94 -14.25
C HIS A 65 -33.07 5.06 -15.28
N LYS A 66 -34.15 5.76 -15.64
CA LYS A 66 -34.13 6.85 -16.62
C LYS A 66 -33.37 8.09 -16.13
N ILE A 67 -33.45 8.41 -14.84
CA ILE A 67 -32.69 9.52 -14.22
C ILE A 67 -31.29 9.10 -13.72
N GLY A 68 -30.76 7.98 -14.21
CA GLY A 68 -29.37 7.57 -14.00
C GLY A 68 -29.06 6.81 -12.71
N TRP A 69 -30.07 6.52 -11.87
CA TRP A 69 -29.91 5.71 -10.67
C TRP A 69 -29.88 4.23 -11.02
N ARG A 70 -29.02 3.46 -10.32
CA ARG A 70 -28.84 2.03 -10.56
C ARG A 70 -28.96 1.26 -9.25
N PHE A 71 -29.69 0.15 -9.29
CA PHE A 71 -29.73 -0.80 -8.18
C PHE A 71 -28.51 -1.73 -8.25
N GLY A 72 -27.68 -1.73 -7.20
CA GLY A 72 -26.47 -2.55 -7.15
C GLY A 72 -25.67 -2.32 -5.87
N LYS A 73 -24.59 -3.07 -5.69
CA LYS A 73 -23.66 -2.82 -4.58
C LYS A 73 -22.96 -1.48 -4.81
N LYS A 74 -22.97 -0.60 -3.80
CA LYS A 74 -22.14 0.60 -3.75
C LYS A 74 -20.69 0.15 -4.00
N LYS A 75 -20.08 0.63 -5.08
CA LYS A 75 -18.64 0.43 -5.29
C LYS A 75 -17.97 1.28 -4.22
N ASN A 76 -17.10 0.68 -3.41
CA ASN A 76 -16.23 1.48 -2.55
C ASN A 76 -15.44 2.42 -3.45
N GLY A 77 -15.39 3.71 -3.09
CA GLY A 77 -14.54 4.66 -3.79
C GLY A 77 -13.11 4.13 -3.80
N MET A 78 -12.42 4.29 -4.93
CA MET A 78 -11.00 4.00 -4.99
C MET A 78 -10.29 4.99 -4.08
N TYR A 79 -9.32 4.54 -3.28
CA TYR A 79 -8.43 5.48 -2.60
C TYR A 79 -7.71 6.29 -3.69
N ILE A 80 -8.07 7.56 -3.82
CA ILE A 80 -7.30 8.52 -4.62
C ILE A 80 -6.07 8.83 -3.78
N ASP A 81 -5.13 7.91 -3.79
CA ASP A 81 -3.80 8.17 -3.28
C ASP A 81 -3.22 9.31 -4.12
N ARG A 82 -2.62 10.28 -3.44
CA ARG A 82 -2.26 11.63 -3.91
C ARG A 82 -1.09 11.61 -4.92
N HIS A 83 -1.07 10.63 -5.81
CA HIS A 83 -0.10 10.37 -6.86
C HIS A 83 0.09 11.56 -7.81
N GLU A 84 -0.92 12.41 -7.94
CA GLU A 84 -0.87 13.62 -8.76
C GLU A 84 -0.18 14.80 -8.06
N ARG A 85 0.17 14.68 -6.77
CA ARG A 85 0.95 15.73 -6.11
C ARG A 85 2.29 15.90 -6.80
N ARG A 86 2.66 17.16 -7.01
CA ARG A 86 3.89 17.53 -7.70
C ARG A 86 5.15 16.84 -7.16
N ASP A 87 5.29 16.73 -5.84
CA ASP A 87 6.43 16.07 -5.21
C ASP A 87 6.47 14.55 -5.47
N VAL A 88 5.31 13.90 -5.51
CA VAL A 88 5.20 12.48 -5.85
C VAL A 88 5.52 12.23 -7.32
N VAL A 89 5.02 13.09 -8.22
CA VAL A 89 5.32 13.02 -9.65
C VAL A 89 6.81 13.21 -9.90
N GLU A 90 7.43 14.24 -9.31
CA GLU A 90 8.86 14.50 -9.43
C GLU A 90 9.71 13.31 -8.94
N TYR A 91 9.35 12.72 -7.79
CA TYR A 91 10.02 11.52 -7.29
C TYR A 91 9.91 10.35 -8.28
N ARG A 92 8.72 10.11 -8.84
CA ARG A 92 8.47 9.02 -9.80
C ARG A 92 9.22 9.22 -11.10
N GLU A 93 9.28 10.45 -11.62
CA GLU A 93 10.08 10.78 -12.81
C GLU A 93 11.56 10.50 -12.58
N GLY A 94 12.10 10.93 -11.43
CA GLY A 94 13.48 10.61 -11.04
C GLY A 94 13.72 9.11 -10.87
N PHE A 95 12.75 8.38 -10.31
CA PHE A 95 12.82 6.92 -10.20
C PHE A 95 12.86 6.24 -11.57
N ILE A 96 11.97 6.63 -12.50
CA ILE A 96 11.93 6.07 -13.86
C ILE A 96 13.25 6.35 -14.60
N ALA A 97 13.83 7.55 -14.43
CA ALA A 97 15.12 7.88 -15.03
C ALA A 97 16.24 6.94 -14.52
N ARG A 98 16.29 6.67 -13.21
CA ARG A 98 17.24 5.69 -12.63
C ARG A 98 16.96 4.27 -13.13
N TRP A 99 15.69 3.88 -13.17
CA TRP A 99 15.25 2.56 -13.61
C TRP A 99 15.70 2.25 -15.05
N LYS A 100 15.55 3.20 -15.97
CA LYS A 100 16.06 3.06 -17.35
C LYS A 100 17.56 2.76 -17.39
N GLY A 101 18.34 3.31 -16.46
CA GLY A 101 19.76 2.99 -16.32
C GLY A 101 19.98 1.52 -15.92
N TYR A 102 19.22 1.03 -14.93
CA TYR A 102 19.30 -0.36 -14.48
C TYR A 102 18.86 -1.35 -15.56
N GLU A 103 17.79 -1.05 -16.29
CA GLU A 103 17.23 -1.92 -17.33
C GLU A 103 18.25 -2.23 -18.44
N THR A 104 19.19 -1.32 -18.74
CA THR A 104 20.27 -1.57 -19.72
C THR A 104 21.21 -2.71 -19.31
N ARG A 105 21.20 -3.13 -18.05
CA ARG A 105 22.02 -4.23 -17.50
C ARG A 105 21.22 -5.52 -17.26
N MET A 106 19.91 -5.52 -17.53
CA MET A 106 19.01 -6.65 -17.30
C MET A 106 18.76 -7.45 -18.57
N ASN A 107 18.32 -8.69 -18.39
CA ASN A 107 17.68 -9.45 -19.46
C ASN A 107 16.24 -8.94 -19.66
N VAL A 108 15.80 -8.86 -20.92
CA VAL A 108 14.41 -8.64 -21.29
C VAL A 108 13.91 -9.86 -22.03
N TYR A 109 12.75 -10.33 -21.59
CA TYR A 109 12.06 -11.49 -22.12
C TYR A 109 10.80 -11.05 -22.86
N ASN A 110 10.47 -11.76 -23.94
CA ASN A 110 9.20 -11.56 -24.63
C ASN A 110 8.05 -12.26 -23.89
N ASN A 111 6.83 -12.15 -24.42
CA ASN A 111 5.63 -12.75 -23.81
C ASN A 111 5.65 -14.29 -23.77
N ASP A 112 6.48 -14.92 -24.60
CA ASP A 112 6.66 -16.38 -24.66
C ASP A 112 7.74 -16.86 -23.66
N GLY A 113 8.37 -15.93 -22.93
CA GLY A 113 9.43 -16.21 -21.96
C GLY A 113 10.80 -16.42 -22.59
N GLU A 114 10.97 -16.11 -23.87
CA GLU A 114 12.26 -16.20 -24.56
C GLU A 114 13.07 -14.91 -24.38
N LEU A 115 14.40 -15.05 -24.35
CA LEU A 115 15.29 -13.90 -24.21
C LEU A 115 15.26 -13.03 -25.47
N GLU A 116 14.66 -11.85 -25.37
CA GLU A 116 14.59 -10.87 -26.46
C GLU A 116 15.87 -10.02 -26.50
N ARG A 117 16.39 -9.65 -25.32
CA ARG A 117 17.54 -8.75 -25.20
C ARG A 117 18.36 -9.05 -23.96
N GLY A 118 19.68 -9.17 -24.13
CA GLY A 118 20.63 -9.28 -23.02
C GLY A 118 21.13 -7.92 -22.51
N PRO A 119 22.04 -7.93 -21.50
CA PRO A 119 22.64 -6.73 -20.96
C PRO A 119 23.46 -5.97 -22.02
N GLN A 120 23.28 -4.66 -22.11
CA GLN A 120 23.84 -3.80 -23.15
C GLN A 120 25.14 -3.09 -22.74
N ARG A 121 25.45 -3.02 -21.44
CA ARG A 121 26.64 -2.32 -20.93
C ARG A 121 27.19 -2.94 -19.65
N THR A 122 28.46 -2.63 -19.36
CA THR A 122 29.11 -2.90 -18.08
C THR A 122 28.73 -1.87 -17.01
N PRO A 123 28.87 -2.20 -15.71
CA PRO A 123 28.71 -1.22 -14.63
C PRO A 123 29.76 -0.12 -14.72
N GLN A 124 29.36 1.11 -14.41
CA GLN A 124 30.31 2.20 -14.21
C GLN A 124 30.97 2.14 -12.82
N PRO A 125 32.09 2.86 -12.59
CA PRO A 125 32.65 3.00 -11.25
C PRO A 125 31.59 3.46 -10.25
N GLY A 126 31.40 2.69 -9.18
CA GLY A 126 30.37 2.94 -8.16
C GLY A 126 29.03 2.22 -8.39
N GLU A 127 28.81 1.57 -9.53
CA GLU A 127 27.56 0.82 -9.83
C GLU A 127 27.65 -0.69 -9.51
N GLY A 128 28.76 -1.14 -8.92
CA GLY A 128 29.00 -2.53 -8.53
C GLY A 128 30.36 -3.08 -9.00
N PRO A 129 30.58 -4.40 -8.83
CA PRO A 129 31.79 -5.06 -9.31
C PRO A 129 31.90 -4.98 -10.83
N ILE A 130 33.09 -4.67 -11.34
CA ILE A 130 33.38 -4.70 -12.78
C ILE A 130 34.11 -6.01 -13.08
N PRO A 131 33.57 -6.88 -13.96
CA PRO A 131 34.23 -8.10 -14.36
C PRO A 131 35.61 -7.84 -14.96
N PRO A 132 36.65 -8.60 -14.58
CA PRO A 132 38.01 -8.42 -15.11
C PRO A 132 38.10 -8.58 -16.63
N ASP A 133 37.18 -9.34 -17.22
CA ASP A 133 37.09 -9.65 -18.64
C ASP A 133 36.26 -8.62 -19.44
N GLY A 134 35.76 -7.55 -18.79
CA GLY A 134 35.03 -6.47 -19.45
C GLY A 134 33.65 -6.85 -19.99
N ARG A 135 33.13 -8.05 -19.64
CA ARG A 135 31.78 -8.46 -20.04
C ARG A 135 30.72 -7.67 -19.26
N PRO A 136 29.56 -7.34 -19.88
CA PRO A 136 28.45 -6.72 -19.18
C PRO A 136 28.07 -7.48 -17.89
N PHE A 137 28.24 -6.84 -16.74
CA PHE A 137 27.84 -7.45 -15.47
C PHE A 137 26.33 -7.37 -15.32
N LYS A 138 25.71 -8.53 -15.33
CA LYS A 138 24.26 -8.68 -15.37
C LYS A 138 23.62 -8.24 -14.05
N LEU A 139 22.54 -7.48 -14.17
CA LEU A 139 21.70 -7.06 -13.06
C LEU A 139 20.43 -7.93 -13.08
N ILE A 140 20.12 -8.57 -11.95
CA ILE A 140 18.91 -9.40 -11.81
C ILE A 140 17.96 -8.67 -10.87
N LEU A 141 16.76 -8.36 -11.37
CA LEU A 141 15.70 -7.81 -10.55
C LEU A 141 15.16 -8.91 -9.63
N VAL A 142 15.14 -8.60 -8.33
CA VAL A 142 14.51 -9.42 -7.30
C VAL A 142 13.37 -8.59 -6.71
N THR A 143 12.13 -8.98 -6.97
CA THR A 143 10.95 -8.32 -6.40
C THR A 143 10.51 -9.03 -5.14
N HIS A 144 10.01 -8.29 -4.17
CA HIS A 144 9.50 -8.82 -2.91
C HIS A 144 8.15 -8.19 -2.59
N ASP A 145 7.25 -8.99 -2.02
CA ASP A 145 5.93 -8.54 -1.53
C ASP A 145 5.34 -9.56 -0.56
N GLU A 146 4.44 -9.12 0.33
CA GLU A 146 3.73 -9.96 1.27
C GLU A 146 2.24 -10.08 0.94
N SER A 147 1.74 -11.31 0.94
CA SER A 147 0.32 -11.60 0.71
C SER A 147 -0.26 -12.38 1.87
N THR A 148 -1.41 -11.94 2.37
CA THR A 148 -2.17 -12.66 3.41
C THR A 148 -3.33 -13.42 2.80
N PHE A 149 -3.40 -14.71 3.10
CA PHE A 149 -4.48 -15.61 2.72
C PHE A 149 -5.27 -16.03 3.95
N PHE A 150 -6.58 -16.13 3.79
CA PHE A 150 -7.49 -16.53 4.85
C PHE A 150 -8.11 -17.90 4.59
N GLN A 151 -8.31 -18.67 5.66
CA GLN A 151 -8.89 -20.01 5.62
C GLN A 151 -10.24 -20.07 4.88
N ASN A 152 -11.03 -19.01 4.99
CA ASN A 152 -12.36 -18.93 4.38
C ASN A 152 -12.38 -18.09 3.09
N ASP A 153 -11.21 -17.83 2.49
CA ASP A 153 -11.11 -17.19 1.18
C ASP A 153 -11.80 -18.03 0.11
N ARG A 154 -12.69 -17.36 -0.62
CA ARG A 154 -13.59 -18.04 -1.55
C ARG A 154 -14.05 -17.12 -2.65
N LYS A 155 -14.42 -17.71 -3.78
CA LYS A 155 -15.10 -17.00 -4.87
C LYS A 155 -16.50 -16.57 -4.41
N LYS A 156 -16.65 -15.29 -4.04
CA LYS A 156 -17.92 -14.71 -3.56
C LYS A 156 -18.91 -14.37 -4.70
N THR A 157 -18.48 -14.49 -5.95
CA THR A 157 -19.26 -14.14 -7.14
C THR A 157 -19.49 -15.36 -8.03
N GLY A 158 -20.75 -15.63 -8.34
CA GLY A 158 -21.14 -16.74 -9.20
C GLY A 158 -22.62 -16.66 -9.58
N TRP A 159 -22.98 -17.43 -10.60
CA TRP A 159 -24.37 -17.61 -11.01
C TRP A 159 -25.01 -18.72 -10.17
N THR A 160 -26.11 -18.43 -9.49
CA THR A 160 -26.85 -19.41 -8.70
C THR A 160 -28.26 -19.59 -9.26
N HIS A 161 -28.69 -20.84 -9.45
CA HIS A 161 -30.04 -21.15 -9.91
C HIS A 161 -31.09 -20.77 -8.85
N LYS A 162 -32.26 -20.29 -9.28
CA LYS A 162 -33.32 -19.75 -8.40
C LYS A 162 -33.85 -20.74 -7.35
N THR A 163 -33.71 -22.04 -7.59
CA THR A 163 -34.16 -23.10 -6.67
C THR A 163 -33.08 -23.54 -5.69
N ASN A 164 -31.85 -23.07 -5.84
CA ASN A 164 -30.77 -23.42 -4.92
C ASN A 164 -30.98 -22.68 -3.60
N LYS A 165 -31.04 -23.45 -2.51
CA LYS A 165 -31.07 -22.89 -1.17
C LYS A 165 -29.65 -22.46 -0.78
N PRO A 166 -29.46 -21.27 -0.17
CA PRO A 166 -28.15 -20.85 0.29
C PRO A 166 -27.61 -21.82 1.36
N THR A 167 -26.40 -22.31 1.18
CA THR A 167 -25.71 -23.11 2.20
C THR A 167 -25.15 -22.17 3.26
N PRO A 168 -25.47 -22.35 4.57
CA PRO A 168 -24.85 -21.59 5.64
C PRO A 168 -23.34 -21.70 5.61
N GLN A 169 -22.67 -20.58 5.89
CA GLN A 169 -21.21 -20.50 5.83
C GLN A 169 -20.67 -20.11 7.20
N GLN A 170 -19.46 -20.59 7.50
CA GLN A 170 -18.74 -20.13 8.69
C GLN A 170 -18.57 -18.61 8.64
N LYS A 171 -18.82 -17.98 9.79
CA LYS A 171 -18.75 -16.52 9.95
C LYS A 171 -17.29 -16.08 10.05
N GLY A 172 -16.94 -15.01 9.35
CA GLY A 172 -15.60 -14.43 9.34
C GLY A 172 -14.65 -15.08 8.34
N GLU A 173 -13.44 -14.54 8.27
CA GLU A 173 -12.39 -14.96 7.32
C GLU A 173 -11.62 -16.21 7.79
N GLY A 174 -11.77 -16.57 9.07
CA GLY A 174 -11.06 -17.71 9.66
C GLY A 174 -9.60 -17.38 9.95
N THR A 175 -8.77 -18.41 10.05
CA THR A 175 -7.33 -18.25 10.34
C THR A 175 -6.58 -17.72 9.13
N SER A 176 -5.59 -16.86 9.32
CA SER A 176 -4.73 -16.37 8.24
C SER A 176 -3.35 -17.04 8.20
N ILE A 177 -2.76 -16.99 7.01
CA ILE A 177 -1.35 -17.24 6.74
C ILE A 177 -0.85 -16.10 5.85
N MET A 178 0.23 -15.44 6.28
CA MET A 178 0.96 -14.49 5.46
C MET A 178 2.10 -15.23 4.77
N VAL A 179 2.27 -14.97 3.49
CA VAL A 179 3.34 -15.49 2.66
C VAL A 179 4.14 -14.28 2.18
N SER A 180 5.41 -14.27 2.53
CA SER A 180 6.41 -13.33 2.03
C SER A 180 7.37 -14.09 1.12
N ASP A 181 7.70 -13.55 -0.05
CA ASP A 181 8.54 -14.26 -1.01
C ASP A 181 9.32 -13.31 -1.92
N PHE A 182 10.46 -13.79 -2.42
CA PHE A 182 11.29 -13.10 -3.38
C PHE A 182 11.15 -13.76 -4.75
N LEU A 183 10.83 -12.97 -5.77
CA LEU A 183 10.67 -13.42 -7.14
C LEU A 183 11.72 -12.79 -8.04
N THR A 184 12.21 -13.59 -8.98
CA THR A 184 13.07 -13.12 -10.08
C THR A 184 12.44 -13.51 -11.40
N THR A 185 12.71 -12.72 -12.44
CA THR A 185 12.22 -13.03 -13.80
C THR A 185 12.80 -14.33 -14.35
N GLU A 186 13.98 -14.74 -13.88
CA GLU A 186 14.72 -15.87 -14.46
C GLU A 186 14.48 -17.19 -13.74
N TRP A 187 14.21 -17.13 -12.43
CA TRP A 187 14.12 -18.33 -11.59
C TRP A 187 12.75 -18.48 -10.92
N GLY A 188 11.86 -17.50 -11.07
CA GLY A 188 10.65 -17.42 -10.26
C GLY A 188 11.02 -17.20 -8.79
N CYS A 189 10.43 -17.98 -7.89
CA CYS A 189 10.75 -17.94 -6.46
C CYS A 189 12.24 -18.16 -6.20
N LEU A 190 12.82 -17.33 -5.35
CA LEU A 190 14.22 -17.38 -4.99
C LEU A 190 14.47 -18.56 -4.03
N ARG A 191 14.87 -19.69 -4.62
CA ARG A 191 15.19 -20.93 -3.91
C ARG A 191 16.39 -21.63 -4.52
N ASP A 192 17.16 -22.33 -3.71
CA ASP A 192 18.18 -23.30 -4.09
C ASP A 192 17.67 -24.73 -3.81
N ASP A 193 18.43 -25.77 -4.17
CA ASP A 193 17.99 -27.17 -4.07
C ASP A 193 17.52 -27.58 -2.66
N ASN A 194 18.10 -26.97 -1.61
CA ASN A 194 17.82 -27.29 -0.22
C ASN A 194 17.22 -26.12 0.58
N ASP A 195 16.95 -24.98 -0.07
CA ASP A 195 16.68 -23.73 0.65
C ASP A 195 15.75 -22.79 -0.11
N GLU A 196 14.88 -22.05 0.56
CA GLU A 196 13.99 -21.08 -0.08
C GLU A 196 13.90 -19.80 0.75
N ALA A 197 13.88 -18.64 0.07
CA ALA A 197 13.78 -17.35 0.73
C ALA A 197 12.39 -17.13 1.36
N ARG A 198 11.36 -17.81 0.82
CA ARG A 198 9.97 -17.69 1.26
C ARG A 198 9.81 -17.84 2.76
N LEU A 199 9.06 -16.91 3.34
CA LEU A 199 8.64 -16.95 4.73
C LEU A 199 7.13 -17.17 4.84
N LEU A 200 6.75 -18.17 5.64
CA LEU A 200 5.36 -18.46 5.99
C LEU A 200 5.10 -18.01 7.43
N PHE A 201 4.28 -16.98 7.59
CA PHE A 201 3.99 -16.38 8.88
C PHE A 201 2.55 -16.65 9.30
N LYS A 202 2.36 -17.26 10.46
CA LYS A 202 1.04 -17.57 11.01
C LYS A 202 0.60 -16.44 11.95
N ALA A 203 -0.03 -15.41 11.39
CA ALA A 203 -0.47 -14.26 12.16
C ALA A 203 -1.47 -14.62 13.29
N GLY A 204 -1.31 -13.97 14.45
CA GLY A 204 -2.22 -14.06 15.59
C GLY A 204 -1.53 -14.17 16.94
N LYS A 205 -2.18 -13.63 17.99
CA LYS A 205 -1.63 -13.56 19.37
C LYS A 205 -1.26 -14.92 19.98
N THR A 206 -1.94 -15.99 19.57
CA THR A 206 -1.65 -17.38 20.01
C THR A 206 -0.92 -18.19 18.94
N ARG A 207 -0.28 -17.50 17.99
CA ARG A 207 0.47 -18.07 16.86
C ARG A 207 1.82 -17.33 16.80
N ASP A 208 2.25 -16.87 15.63
CA ASP A 208 3.57 -16.25 15.46
C ASP A 208 3.57 -14.76 15.82
N GLY A 209 2.42 -14.20 16.22
CA GLY A 209 2.30 -12.80 16.63
C GLY A 209 2.03 -11.86 15.45
N TRP A 210 2.80 -10.78 15.36
CA TRP A 210 2.73 -9.75 14.32
C TRP A 210 4.03 -9.76 13.54
N PHE A 211 3.94 -9.78 12.22
CA PHE A 211 5.11 -9.69 11.35
C PHE A 211 5.75 -8.31 11.52
N ASP A 212 7.05 -8.28 11.80
CA ASP A 212 7.80 -7.04 11.96
C ASP A 212 9.05 -6.98 11.09
N SER A 213 9.82 -5.90 11.23
CA SER A 213 11.04 -5.71 10.45
C SER A 213 12.12 -6.75 10.72
N ASP A 214 12.13 -7.33 11.91
CA ASP A 214 13.19 -8.23 12.33
C ASP A 214 12.97 -9.58 11.63
N ASP A 215 11.71 -10.00 11.45
CA ASP A 215 11.33 -11.10 10.56
C ASP A 215 11.77 -10.83 9.11
N MET A 216 11.53 -9.62 8.60
CA MET A 216 11.95 -9.21 7.26
C MET A 216 13.48 -9.23 7.10
N LEU A 217 14.25 -8.80 8.10
CA LEU A 217 15.72 -8.84 8.04
C LEU A 217 16.23 -10.27 7.90
N VAL A 218 15.67 -11.22 8.68
CA VAL A 218 16.00 -12.65 8.57
C VAL A 218 15.68 -13.18 7.17
N GLU A 219 14.53 -12.79 6.61
CA GLU A 219 14.14 -13.20 5.26
C GLU A 219 15.09 -12.64 4.19
N VAL A 220 15.47 -11.38 4.30
CA VAL A 220 16.40 -10.71 3.37
C VAL A 220 17.80 -11.31 3.44
N GLU A 221 18.31 -11.61 4.63
CA GLU A 221 19.61 -12.27 4.81
C GLU A 221 19.61 -13.63 4.09
N ARG A 222 18.56 -14.43 4.27
CA ARG A 222 18.41 -15.72 3.59
C ARG A 222 18.30 -15.57 2.08
N ALA A 223 17.57 -14.55 1.61
CA ALA A 223 17.47 -14.23 0.19
C ALA A 223 18.85 -13.89 -0.41
N ILE A 224 19.66 -13.08 0.29
CA ILE A 224 21.02 -12.74 -0.12
C ILE A 224 21.88 -14.00 -0.20
N ASP A 225 21.86 -14.87 0.81
CA ASP A 225 22.64 -16.11 0.82
C ASP A 225 22.29 -17.06 -0.33
N ILE A 226 21.00 -17.19 -0.65
CA ILE A 226 20.53 -17.99 -1.80
C ILE A 226 20.99 -17.34 -3.12
N PHE A 227 20.88 -16.02 -3.23
CA PHE A 227 21.27 -15.29 -4.44
C PHE A 227 22.78 -15.39 -4.70
N GLU A 228 23.61 -15.19 -3.68
CA GLU A 228 25.07 -15.27 -3.80
C GLU A 228 25.55 -16.68 -4.12
N ARG A 229 24.91 -17.72 -3.55
CA ARG A 229 25.17 -19.12 -3.93
C ARG A 229 24.84 -19.38 -5.38
N LYS A 230 23.66 -18.97 -5.86
CA LYS A 230 23.25 -19.17 -7.26
C LYS A 230 24.15 -18.44 -8.25
N THR A 231 24.54 -17.22 -7.89
CA THR A 231 25.25 -16.34 -8.82
C THR A 231 26.75 -16.48 -8.73
N HIS A 232 27.33 -17.00 -7.64
CA HIS A 232 28.79 -17.07 -7.49
C HIS A 232 29.51 -15.78 -7.99
N LYS A 233 28.92 -14.61 -7.71
CA LYS A 233 29.39 -13.27 -8.11
C LYS A 233 29.45 -13.01 -9.63
N TRP A 234 28.71 -13.73 -10.47
CA TRP A 234 28.57 -13.39 -11.91
C TRP A 234 27.50 -12.33 -12.19
N ALA A 235 26.62 -12.04 -11.21
CA ALA A 235 25.58 -11.02 -11.30
C ALA A 235 25.45 -10.20 -10.01
N THR A 236 24.79 -9.04 -10.12
CA THR A 236 24.30 -8.24 -8.98
C THR A 236 22.80 -8.40 -8.84
N GLY A 237 22.31 -8.56 -7.62
CA GLY A 237 20.88 -8.47 -7.30
C GLY A 237 20.44 -7.02 -7.11
N LEU A 238 19.36 -6.61 -7.79
CA LEU A 238 18.63 -5.38 -7.49
C LEU A 238 17.35 -5.77 -6.78
N ILE A 239 17.32 -5.63 -5.46
CA ILE A 239 16.13 -5.95 -4.66
C ILE A 239 15.20 -4.74 -4.63
N LEU A 240 13.93 -4.96 -5.02
CA LEU A 240 12.89 -3.95 -5.05
C LEU A 240 11.85 -4.24 -3.96
N PHE A 241 11.72 -3.30 -3.03
CA PHE A 241 10.69 -3.28 -2.00
C PHE A 241 9.68 -2.18 -2.25
N ASP A 242 8.49 -2.32 -1.68
CA ASP A 242 7.54 -1.22 -1.56
C ASP A 242 7.94 -0.25 -0.40
N ASN A 243 7.08 0.72 -0.12
CA ASN A 243 7.31 1.69 0.95
C ASN A 243 6.49 1.39 2.22
N ALA A 244 6.17 0.12 2.50
CA ALA A 244 5.50 -0.26 3.72
C ALA A 244 6.30 0.22 4.96
N PRO A 245 5.62 0.62 6.06
CA PRO A 245 6.32 1.11 7.26
C PRO A 245 7.32 0.12 7.86
N SER A 246 7.07 -1.19 7.73
CA SER A 246 7.99 -2.27 8.13
C SER A 246 9.33 -2.17 7.39
N HIS A 247 9.30 -1.84 6.09
CA HIS A 247 10.47 -1.74 5.21
C HIS A 247 11.31 -0.48 5.50
N GLN A 248 10.71 0.50 6.20
CA GLN A 248 11.34 1.78 6.50
C GLN A 248 11.79 1.91 7.96
N LYS A 249 11.73 0.84 8.76
CA LYS A 249 12.19 0.87 10.14
C LYS A 249 13.69 1.16 10.16
N ARG A 250 14.07 2.19 10.91
CA ARG A 250 15.48 2.50 11.18
C ARG A 250 15.99 1.62 12.32
N THR A 251 17.30 1.45 12.39
CA THR A 251 17.94 0.79 13.54
C THR A 251 17.51 1.46 14.84
N ALA A 252 17.45 0.71 15.94
CA ALA A 252 16.94 1.21 17.22
C ALA A 252 17.75 2.40 17.77
N ASP A 253 19.04 2.48 17.41
CA ASP A 253 19.99 3.54 17.74
C ASP A 253 20.06 4.65 16.67
N ALA A 254 19.20 4.63 15.65
CA ALA A 254 19.27 5.60 14.56
C ALA A 254 18.99 7.03 15.02
N LEU A 255 19.65 7.97 14.37
CA LEU A 255 19.46 9.40 14.59
C LEU A 255 18.01 9.83 14.30
N SER A 256 17.40 10.54 15.25
CA SER A 256 16.05 11.07 15.13
C SER A 256 15.91 12.39 15.86
N ALA A 257 15.70 13.49 15.11
CA ALA A 257 15.43 14.80 15.69
C ALA A 257 14.06 14.91 16.38
N ARG A 258 13.20 13.89 16.25
CA ARG A 258 11.86 13.91 16.83
C ARG A 258 11.94 13.77 18.34
N LYS A 259 11.20 14.62 19.06
CA LYS A 259 11.06 14.58 20.53
C LYS A 259 12.38 14.77 21.30
N MET A 260 13.46 15.23 20.65
CA MET A 260 14.69 15.56 21.35
C MET A 260 14.41 16.69 22.35
N PRO A 261 14.84 16.59 23.62
CA PRO A 261 14.72 17.67 24.58
C PRO A 261 15.67 18.80 24.21
N LYS A 262 15.27 20.04 24.52
CA LYS A 262 16.10 21.21 24.26
C LYS A 262 17.35 21.23 25.15
N GLN A 263 17.19 20.88 26.43
CA GLN A 263 18.22 20.92 27.46
C GLN A 263 18.79 19.52 27.73
N PRO A 264 19.95 19.42 28.41
CA PRO A 264 20.50 18.14 28.84
C PRO A 264 19.51 17.32 29.67
N SER A 265 19.47 16.01 29.45
CA SER A 265 18.51 15.13 30.12
C SER A 265 19.14 13.80 30.55
N PRO A 266 18.99 13.41 31.83
CA PRO A 266 19.47 12.12 32.33
C PRO A 266 18.67 10.98 31.71
N GLY A 267 19.36 9.93 31.25
CA GLY A 267 18.74 8.69 30.78
C GLY A 267 17.79 8.85 29.58
N TRP A 268 17.81 10.00 28.89
CA TRP A 268 16.90 10.22 27.77
C TRP A 268 17.35 9.42 26.54
N THR A 269 16.43 8.66 25.97
CA THR A 269 16.57 7.98 24.69
C THR A 269 15.34 8.23 23.84
N HIS A 270 15.48 8.13 22.51
CA HIS A 270 14.40 8.47 21.58
C HIS A 270 13.16 7.58 21.77
N HIS A 271 13.42 6.29 21.99
CA HIS A 271 12.44 5.31 22.44
C HIS A 271 12.67 5.06 23.92
N LYS A 272 11.60 5.16 24.72
CA LYS A 272 11.68 4.88 26.16
C LYS A 272 12.31 3.51 26.39
N ASP A 273 13.33 3.46 27.25
CA ASP A 273 14.11 2.24 27.57
C ASP A 273 14.85 1.61 26.36
N GLY A 274 14.90 2.32 25.22
CA GLY A 274 15.67 1.94 24.04
C GLY A 274 17.13 2.40 24.13
N PRO A 275 17.96 2.02 23.13
CA PRO A 275 19.37 2.39 23.12
C PRO A 275 19.57 3.89 22.92
N GLN A 276 20.78 4.36 23.29
CA GLN A 276 21.24 5.69 22.93
C GLN A 276 21.37 5.82 21.41
N MET A 277 21.08 7.01 20.88
CA MET A 277 21.35 7.25 19.46
C MET A 277 22.85 7.18 19.16
N ARG A 278 23.21 6.56 18.04
CA ARG A 278 24.59 6.55 17.54
C ARG A 278 25.10 7.94 17.18
N ASN A 279 26.41 8.07 17.03
CA ASN A 279 27.03 9.33 16.63
C ASN A 279 26.64 9.70 15.20
N SER A 280 26.58 11.02 14.93
CA SER A 280 26.51 11.55 13.57
C SER A 280 27.91 11.78 13.03
N THR A 281 28.04 11.83 11.70
CA THR A 281 29.23 12.35 11.02
C THR A 281 28.95 13.78 10.58
N LEU A 282 29.86 14.71 10.91
CA LEU A 282 29.80 16.10 10.47
C LEU A 282 30.36 16.25 9.04
N PRO A 283 30.13 17.40 8.35
CA PRO A 283 30.63 17.61 6.99
C PRO A 283 32.16 17.52 6.85
N ASP A 284 32.91 17.76 7.93
CA ASP A 284 34.36 17.63 7.99
C ASP A 284 34.84 16.18 8.26
N GLY A 285 33.90 15.23 8.39
CA GLY A 285 34.16 13.83 8.69
C GLY A 285 34.31 13.50 10.17
N SER A 286 34.27 14.49 11.06
CA SER A 286 34.38 14.27 12.50
C SER A 286 33.09 13.63 13.07
N SER A 287 33.24 12.93 14.19
CA SER A 287 32.13 12.24 14.88
C SER A 287 31.49 13.18 15.91
N GLN A 288 30.19 13.39 15.82
CA GLN A 288 29.42 14.14 16.82
C GLN A 288 28.63 13.18 17.71
N SER A 289 28.98 13.17 19.00
CA SER A 289 28.21 12.45 20.03
C SER A 289 27.01 13.28 20.49
N PHE A 290 25.88 12.60 20.68
CA PHE A 290 24.63 13.18 21.22
C PHE A 290 24.54 13.08 22.74
N TYR A 291 25.48 12.36 23.35
CA TYR A 291 25.54 12.06 24.77
C TYR A 291 26.88 12.53 25.32
N HIS A 292 26.88 13.03 26.55
CA HIS A 292 28.12 13.30 27.26
C HIS A 292 28.84 11.98 27.57
N LEU A 293 30.17 12.01 27.50
CA LEU A 293 31.00 10.85 27.80
C LEU A 293 30.88 10.42 29.26
N ASP A 294 31.25 9.17 29.54
CA ASP A 294 31.30 8.58 30.88
C ASP A 294 32.41 9.14 31.79
N ASN A 295 33.01 10.27 31.42
CA ASN A 295 33.94 11.02 32.24
C ASN A 295 33.47 12.47 32.48
N HIS A 296 32.26 12.83 32.06
CA HIS A 296 31.74 14.17 32.23
C HIS A 296 31.52 14.49 33.72
N PRO A 297 32.01 15.63 34.23
CA PRO A 297 32.10 15.89 35.67
C PRO A 297 30.75 15.94 36.40
N THR A 298 29.66 16.28 35.70
CA THR A 298 28.33 16.48 36.31
C THR A 298 27.17 15.83 35.55
N MET A 299 27.37 15.40 34.31
CA MET A 299 26.30 14.96 33.38
C MET A 299 26.69 13.69 32.63
N LEU A 300 27.26 12.74 33.38
CA LEU A 300 27.76 11.47 32.88
C LEU A 300 26.70 10.69 32.08
N GLY A 301 26.93 10.45 30.79
CA GLY A 301 26.00 9.70 29.93
C GLY A 301 24.66 10.39 29.66
N TRP A 302 24.49 11.65 30.07
CA TRP A 302 23.27 12.40 29.77
C TRP A 302 23.19 12.71 28.28
N PHE A 303 21.97 12.77 27.77
CA PHE A 303 21.74 13.38 26.47
C PHE A 303 22.06 14.87 26.57
N LYS A 304 22.84 15.42 25.63
CA LYS A 304 23.32 16.82 25.67
C LYS A 304 22.21 17.86 25.51
N GLY A 305 21.10 17.51 24.87
CA GLY A 305 20.07 18.47 24.48
C GLY A 305 20.36 19.12 23.13
N MET A 306 19.30 19.45 22.39
CA MET A 306 19.43 20.02 21.04
C MET A 306 20.24 21.32 21.01
N GLU A 307 20.14 22.15 22.05
CA GLU A 307 20.82 23.44 22.08
C GLU A 307 22.35 23.30 22.04
N GLU A 308 22.90 22.36 22.81
CA GLU A 308 24.34 22.10 22.84
C GLU A 308 24.80 21.41 21.55
N ILE A 309 24.08 20.40 21.08
CA ILE A 309 24.39 19.68 19.84
C ILE A 309 24.45 20.63 18.64
N ILE A 310 23.58 21.63 18.58
CA ILE A 310 23.60 22.63 17.50
C ILE A 310 24.79 23.58 17.62
N LYS A 311 25.23 23.93 18.84
CA LYS A 311 26.41 24.79 19.06
C LYS A 311 27.72 24.06 18.74
N GLU A 312 27.74 22.74 18.84
CA GLU A 312 28.88 21.89 18.49
C GLU A 312 29.02 21.64 16.97
N ARG A 313 28.00 22.02 16.20
CA ARG A 313 27.93 21.84 14.74
C ARG A 313 28.57 22.98 13.98
#